data_AF-A0A5S4UR23-F1
#
_entry.id   AF-A0A5S4UR23-F1
#
_cell.length_a   1.000
_cell.length_b   1.000
_cell.length_c   1.000
_cell.angle_alpha   90.00
_cell.angle_beta   90.00
_cell.angle_gamma   90.00
#
_symmetry.space_group_name_H-M   'P 1'
#
loop_
_entity.id
_entity.type
_entity.pdbx_description
1 polymer ?
#
loop_
_entity_poly.entity_id
_entity_poly.type
_entity_poly.pdbx_seq_one_letter_code
_entity_poly.pdbx_strand_id
1 'polypeptide(L)'
;MNGLLEDGIGLMILGMGFVFLFLAILIFATGYMSKLLNHFFPEVSVPAATKSTSVKASPASVAIVDAHMTAVITAAIHQHRNNKKS
;
A
#
# COMPACT_ATOMS: atom_id res chain seq x y z
N MET A 1 -32.93 -37.93 -11.41
CA MET A 1 -32.29 -37.34 -10.21
C MET A 1 -31.01 -36.55 -10.54
N ASN A 2 -30.72 -36.23 -11.81
CA ASN A 2 -29.51 -35.47 -12.19
C ASN A 2 -29.71 -33.94 -12.24
N GLY A 3 -30.93 -33.45 -12.47
CA GLY A 3 -31.18 -32.02 -12.65
C GLY A 3 -31.03 -31.18 -11.37
N LEU A 4 -31.31 -31.75 -10.19
CA LEU A 4 -31.20 -31.00 -8.92
C LEU A 4 -29.75 -30.67 -8.54
N LEU A 5 -28.80 -31.54 -8.94
CA LEU A 5 -27.38 -31.34 -8.69
C LEU A 5 -26.82 -30.27 -9.63
N GLU A 6 -27.30 -30.24 -10.88
CA GLU A 6 -26.96 -29.23 -11.87
C GLU A 6 -27.52 -27.85 -11.51
N ASP A 7 -28.77 -27.78 -11.04
CA ASP A 7 -29.36 -26.55 -10.48
C ASP A 7 -28.62 -26.08 -9.23
N GLY A 8 -28.25 -27.00 -8.33
CA GLY A 8 -27.48 -26.68 -7.13
C GLY A 8 -26.10 -26.10 -7.45
N ILE A 9 -25.41 -26.65 -8.46
CA ILE A 9 -24.12 -26.14 -8.95
C ILE A 9 -24.31 -24.76 -9.58
N GLY A 10 -25.36 -24.55 -10.38
CA GLY A 10 -25.69 -23.26 -10.97
C GLY A 10 -25.93 -22.18 -9.90
N LEU A 11 -26.68 -22.50 -8.85
CA LEU A 11 -26.93 -21.61 -7.71
C LEU A 11 -25.66 -21.33 -6.90
N MET A 12 -24.79 -22.32 -6.71
CA MET A 12 -23.51 -22.14 -6.01
C MET A 12 -22.60 -21.18 -6.77
N ILE A 13 -22.47 -21.35 -8.09
CA ILE A 13 -21.65 -20.48 -8.94
C ILE A 13 -22.22 -19.07 -8.98
N LEU A 14 -23.54 -18.92 -9.10
CA LEU A 14 -24.19 -17.62 -9.11
C LEU A 14 -24.01 -16.89 -7.77
N GLY A 15 -24.25 -17.58 -6.65
CA GLY A 15 -24.10 -17.01 -5.30
C GLY A 15 -22.65 -16.66 -4.98
N MET A 16 -21.72 -17.58 -5.24
CA MET A 16 -20.29 -17.36 -4.96
C MET A 16 -19.68 -16.34 -5.91
N GLY A 17 -20.12 -16.28 -7.17
CA GLY A 17 -19.72 -15.26 -8.14
C GLY A 17 -20.22 -13.87 -7.77
N PHE A 18 -21.47 -13.74 -7.32
CA PHE A 18 -22.02 -12.46 -6.87
C PHE A 18 -21.29 -11.94 -5.62
N VAL A 19 -21.04 -12.80 -4.65
CA VAL A 19 -20.25 -12.43 -3.45
C VAL A 19 -18.84 -12.01 -3.84
N PHE A 20 -18.17 -12.75 -4.73
CA PHE A 20 -16.85 -12.38 -5.23
C PHE A 20 -16.84 -11.01 -5.91
N LEU A 21 -17.82 -10.74 -6.78
CA LEU A 21 -17.96 -9.46 -7.47
C LEU A 21 -18.22 -8.33 -6.46
N PHE A 22 -19.09 -8.55 -5.48
CA PHE A 22 -19.38 -7.58 -4.42
C PHE A 22 -18.14 -7.25 -3.61
N LEU A 23 -17.39 -8.26 -3.16
CA LEU A 23 -16.12 -8.08 -2.44
C LEU A 23 -15.08 -7.36 -3.31
N ALA A 24 -14.95 -7.72 -4.59
CA ALA A 24 -14.04 -7.04 -5.51
C ALA A 24 -14.37 -5.54 -5.59
N ILE A 25 -15.65 -5.19 -5.76
CA ILE A 25 -16.12 -3.80 -5.76
C ILE A 25 -15.77 -3.11 -4.43
N LEU A 26 -16.00 -3.76 -3.28
CA LEU A 26 -15.66 -3.19 -1.98
C LEU A 26 -14.16 -2.96 -1.81
N ILE A 27 -13.32 -3.91 -2.26
CA ILE A 27 -11.86 -3.78 -2.24
C ILE A 27 -11.42 -2.57 -3.07
N PHE A 28 -11.97 -2.40 -4.28
CA PHE A 28 -11.71 -1.23 -5.09
C PHE A 28 -12.19 0.05 -4.39
N ALA A 29 -13.40 0.07 -3.83
CA ALA A 29 -13.94 1.22 -3.14
C ALA A 29 -13.08 1.63 -1.93
N THR A 30 -12.65 0.67 -1.10
CA THR A 30 -11.74 0.93 0.03
C THR A 30 -10.36 1.39 -0.47
N GLY A 31 -9.85 0.83 -1.57
CA GLY A 31 -8.60 1.28 -2.20
C GLY A 31 -8.70 2.70 -2.76
N TYR A 32 -9.82 3.05 -3.40
CA TYR A 32 -10.11 4.41 -3.83
C TYR A 32 -10.17 5.35 -2.64
N MET A 33 -10.85 4.97 -1.55
CA MET A 33 -10.88 5.76 -0.33
C MET A 33 -9.47 6.00 0.21
N SER A 34 -8.60 4.98 0.24
CA SER A 34 -7.20 5.13 0.65
C SER A 34 -6.42 6.10 -0.24
N LYS A 35 -6.59 6.03 -1.56
CA LYS A 35 -5.92 6.92 -2.50
C LYS A 35 -6.46 8.34 -2.47
N LEU A 36 -7.77 8.49 -2.29
CA LEU A 36 -8.47 9.76 -2.19
C LEU A 36 -8.09 10.47 -0.88
N LEU A 37 -8.04 9.74 0.24
CA LEU A 37 -7.55 10.29 1.51
C LEU A 37 -6.11 10.77 1.37
N ASN A 38 -5.18 9.94 0.87
CA ASN A 38 -3.78 10.35 0.69
C ASN A 38 -3.59 11.52 -0.28
N HIS A 39 -4.50 11.69 -1.25
CA HIS A 39 -4.40 12.75 -2.26
C HIS A 39 -5.05 14.07 -1.83
N PHE A 40 -6.23 14.03 -1.21
CA PHE A 40 -6.98 15.22 -0.80
C PHE A 40 -6.60 15.70 0.60
N PHE A 41 -6.19 14.78 1.47
CA PHE A 41 -5.54 15.08 2.74
C PHE A 41 -4.18 14.39 2.71
N PRO A 42 -3.15 15.00 2.10
CA PRO A 42 -1.78 14.64 2.39
C PRO A 42 -1.58 14.89 3.88
N GLU A 43 -1.91 13.88 4.69
CA GLU A 43 -1.45 13.76 6.04
C GLU A 43 0.06 13.87 5.89
N VAL A 44 0.61 14.99 6.39
CA VAL A 44 2.04 15.26 6.42
C VAL A 44 2.67 13.94 6.83
N SER A 45 3.39 13.34 5.89
CA SER A 45 4.03 12.06 6.07
C SER A 45 5.08 12.22 7.17
N VAL A 46 4.66 12.11 8.43
CA VAL A 46 5.49 11.41 9.41
C VAL A 46 5.68 10.05 8.78
N PRO A 47 6.93 9.67 8.44
CA PRO A 47 7.17 8.46 7.68
C PRO A 47 6.74 7.26 8.54
N ALA A 48 5.51 6.81 8.34
CA ALA A 48 5.07 5.50 8.79
C ALA A 48 5.88 4.51 7.98
N ALA A 49 6.94 4.00 8.60
CA ALA A 49 7.82 2.98 8.05
C ALA A 49 6.98 1.91 7.36
N THR A 50 7.01 1.93 6.03
CA THR A 50 6.31 0.98 5.19
C THR A 50 6.90 -0.40 5.48
N LYS A 51 6.20 -1.21 6.28
CA LYS A 51 6.38 -2.66 6.26
C LYS A 51 5.84 -3.15 4.92
N SER A 52 6.62 -2.99 3.86
CA SER A 52 6.33 -3.61 2.56
C SER A 52 7.18 -4.87 2.42
N THR A 53 6.46 -5.98 2.36
CA THR A 53 6.93 -7.31 2.05
C THR A 53 7.77 -7.34 0.77
N SER A 54 9.02 -7.79 0.92
CA SER A 54 9.86 -8.51 -0.06
C SER A 54 9.61 -8.26 -1.55
N VAL A 55 10.43 -7.41 -2.19
CA VAL A 55 10.90 -7.63 -3.56
C VAL A 55 12.37 -7.20 -3.68
N LYS A 56 13.17 -8.11 -4.22
CA LYS A 56 14.61 -8.09 -4.48
C LYS A 56 15.11 -6.73 -5.02
N ALA A 57 15.89 -6.01 -4.20
CA ALA A 57 16.52 -4.75 -4.58
C ALA A 57 17.64 -4.98 -5.62
N SER A 58 17.62 -4.20 -6.71
CA SER A 58 18.73 -4.12 -7.67
C SER A 58 19.89 -3.34 -7.03
N PRO A 59 21.17 -3.69 -7.27
CA PRO A 59 22.31 -3.03 -6.61
C PRO A 59 22.37 -1.50 -6.85
N ALA A 60 21.81 -1.01 -7.97
CA ALA A 60 21.72 0.42 -8.25
C ALA A 60 20.73 1.16 -7.34
N SER A 61 19.61 0.53 -6.93
CA SER A 61 18.64 1.17 -6.04
C SER A 61 19.15 1.26 -4.60
N VAL A 62 20.02 0.34 -4.18
CA VAL A 62 20.64 0.38 -2.84
C VAL A 62 21.61 1.56 -2.74
N ALA A 63 22.44 1.79 -3.76
CA ALA A 63 23.39 2.90 -3.77
C ALA A 63 22.68 4.28 -3.77
N ILE A 64 21.54 4.40 -4.48
CA ILE A 64 20.76 5.64 -4.51
C ILE A 64 20.06 5.89 -3.16
N VAL A 65 19.53 4.84 -2.52
CA VAL A 65 18.94 4.95 -1.17
C VAL A 65 20.00 5.33 -0.15
N ASP A 66 21.21 4.77 -0.23
CA ASP A 66 22.32 5.08 0.68
C ASP A 66 22.82 6.52 0.53
N ALA A 67 22.97 7.00 -0.71
CA ALA A 67 23.34 8.39 -0.99
C ALA A 67 22.28 9.38 -0.46
N HIS A 68 20.99 9.06 -0.66
CA HIS A 68 19.89 9.89 -0.15
C HIS A 68 19.82 9.86 1.39
N MET A 69 19.99 8.69 2.02
CA MET A 69 20.03 8.58 3.48
C MET A 69 21.22 9.35 4.07
N THR A 70 22.40 9.27 3.45
CA THR A 70 23.58 10.02 3.89
C THR A 70 23.37 11.54 3.77
N ALA A 71 22.72 11.99 2.70
CA ALA A 71 22.37 13.40 2.52
C ALA A 71 21.36 13.88 3.57
N VAL A 72 20.32 13.10 3.86
CA VAL A 72 19.32 13.43 4.88
C VAL A 72 19.94 13.44 6.29
N ILE A 73 20.78 12.46 6.63
CA ILE A 73 21.48 12.41 7.92
C ILE A 73 22.41 13.62 8.06
N THR A 74 23.14 13.96 7.00
CA THR A 74 24.03 15.14 7.00
C THR A 74 23.25 16.44 7.17
N ALA A 75 22.13 16.59 6.46
CA ALA A 75 21.24 17.74 6.62
C ALA A 75 20.66 17.83 8.04
N ALA A 76 20.25 16.71 8.61
CA ALA A 76 19.73 16.64 9.98
C ALA A 76 20.81 16.99 11.03
N ILE A 77 22.05 16.51 10.87
CA ILE A 77 23.17 16.86 11.76
C ILE A 77 23.49 18.35 11.63
N HIS A 78 23.50 18.88 10.41
CA HIS A 78 23.77 20.30 10.17
C HIS A 78 22.69 21.19 10.82
N GLN A 79 21.42 20.81 10.70
CA GLN A 79 20.30 21.49 11.34
C GLN A 79 20.37 21.40 12.88
N HIS A 80 20.70 20.23 13.44
CA HIS A 80 20.86 20.06 14.88
C HIS A 80 22.02 20.89 15.45
N ARG A 81 23.14 20.95 14.73
CA ARG A 81 24.32 21.74 15.15
C ARG A 81 24.06 23.25 15.06
N ASN A 82 23.31 23.69 14.05
CA ASN A 82 22.90 25.08 13.92
C ASN A 82 21.92 25.48 15.03
N ASN A 83 21.01 24.58 15.40
CA ASN A 83 20.04 24.81 16.47
C ASN A 83 20.65 24.74 17.89
N LYS A 84 21.81 24.08 18.07
CA LYS A 84 22.58 24.07 19.33
C LYS A 84 23.50 25.29 19.51
N LYS A 85 23.67 26.13 18.48
CA LYS A 85 24.49 27.35 18.53
C LYS A 85 23.63 28.62 18.70
N SER A 86 22.36 28.47 19.09
CA SER A 86 21.49 29.55 19.58
C SER A 86 21.29 29.44 21.08
#